data_AF-A0A433X0F2-F1
#
_entry.id   AF-A0A433X0F2-F1
#
_cell.length_a   1.000
_cell.length_b   1.000
_cell.length_c   1.000
_cell.angle_alpha   90.00
_cell.angle_beta   90.00
_cell.angle_gamma   90.00
#
_symmetry.space_group_name_H-M   'P 1'
#
loop_
_entity.id
_entity.type
_entity.pdbx_description
1 polymer ?
#
loop_
_entity_poly.entity_id
_entity_poly.type
_entity_poly.pdbx_seq_one_letter_code
_entity_poly.pdbx_strand_id
1 'polypeptide(L)'
;MASITITGSFQPMREALTRIAAIGRDPRPVLAAAALPLEDNVRHRFDTGTDPKGLKWSDYAPLNPLYAQDKKGPGILNETGELRRTITSVVEGHAIVIGSPLVYSTIHQFGGVIRAKNAPALFFVMGGHGFRRQSVTIPARPYLGFSTEDREVIVSELARFFRKAVSG
;
A
#
# COMPACT_ATOMS: atom_id res chain seq x y z
N MET A 1 -9.47 46.56 -37.27
CA MET A 1 -9.26 45.48 -36.29
C MET A 1 -8.01 44.72 -36.69
N ALA A 2 -7.09 44.46 -35.76
CA ALA A 2 -5.87 43.70 -36.05
C ALA A 2 -6.12 42.20 -35.79
N SER A 3 -5.79 41.35 -36.75
CA SER A 3 -5.81 39.89 -36.63
C SER A 3 -4.58 39.30 -37.29
N ILE A 4 -4.05 38.19 -36.75
CA ILE A 4 -3.00 37.40 -37.39
C ILE A 4 -3.49 35.96 -37.58
N THR A 5 -3.06 35.32 -38.67
CA THR A 5 -3.31 33.89 -38.93
C THR A 5 -1.99 33.15 -38.88
N ILE A 6 -1.91 32.14 -38.01
CA ILE A 6 -0.75 31.26 -37.91
C ILE A 6 -1.02 30.03 -38.78
N THR A 7 -0.18 29.79 -39.77
CA THR A 7 -0.26 28.63 -40.68
C THR A 7 1.00 27.77 -40.57
N GLY A 8 0.87 26.46 -40.67
CA GLY A 8 1.99 25.52 -40.62
C GLY A 8 1.52 24.07 -40.60
N SER A 9 2.47 23.14 -40.52
CA SER A 9 2.14 21.72 -40.37
C SER A 9 1.82 21.40 -38.90
N PHE A 10 0.58 21.01 -38.64
CA PHE A 10 0.11 20.55 -37.32
C PHE A 10 0.22 19.03 -37.14
N GLN A 11 0.88 18.32 -38.07
CA GLN A 11 1.03 16.86 -38.00
C GLN A 11 1.74 16.39 -36.71
N PRO A 12 2.87 17.00 -36.28
CA PRO A 12 3.55 16.58 -35.05
C PRO A 12 2.66 16.71 -33.80
N MET A 13 1.82 17.74 -33.76
CA MET A 13 0.86 17.95 -32.67
C MET A 13 -0.20 16.84 -32.64
N ARG A 14 -0.77 16.45 -33.78
CA ARG A 14 -1.72 15.33 -33.88
C ARG A 14 -1.10 14.00 -33.48
N GLU A 15 0.15 13.76 -33.87
CA GLU A 15 0.88 12.55 -33.49
C GLU A 15 1.14 12.49 -31.98
N ALA A 16 1.55 13.61 -31.36
CA ALA A 16 1.69 13.70 -29.90
C ALA A 16 0.36 13.44 -29.18
N LEU A 17 -0.73 14.04 -29.63
CA LEU A 17 -2.08 13.79 -29.08
C LEU A 17 -2.50 12.33 -29.25
N THR A 18 -2.12 11.68 -30.35
CA THR A 18 -2.39 10.26 -30.58
C THR A 18 -1.64 9.38 -29.58
N ARG A 19 -0.37 9.70 -29.28
CA ARG A 19 0.41 9.01 -28.24
C ARG A 19 -0.16 9.23 -26.84
N ILE A 20 -0.61 10.45 -26.52
CA ILE A 20 -1.29 10.75 -25.25
C ILE A 20 -2.61 9.96 -25.14
N ALA A 21 -3.42 9.93 -26.20
CA ALA A 21 -4.65 9.15 -26.23
C ALA A 21 -4.39 7.64 -26.06
N ALA A 22 -3.26 7.13 -26.56
CA ALA A 22 -2.86 5.74 -26.37
C ALA A 22 -2.61 5.40 -24.88
N ILE A 23 -2.00 6.31 -24.12
CA ILE A 23 -1.81 6.15 -22.65
C ILE A 23 -3.17 6.04 -21.95
N GLY A 24 -4.16 6.84 -22.36
CA GLY A 24 -5.51 6.77 -21.79
C GLY A 24 -6.27 5.48 -22.14
N ARG A 25 -6.01 4.90 -23.32
CA ARG A 25 -6.60 3.63 -23.76
C ARG A 25 -5.97 2.42 -23.07
N ASP A 26 -4.68 2.48 -22.80
CA ASP A 26 -3.94 1.44 -22.11
C ASP A 26 -3.04 2.05 -21.02
N PRO A 27 -3.55 2.18 -19.78
CA PRO A 27 -2.79 2.75 -18.69
C PRO A 27 -1.77 1.76 -18.09
N ARG A 28 -1.76 0.49 -18.51
CA ARG A 28 -0.90 -0.56 -17.91
C ARG A 28 0.57 -0.15 -17.81
N PRO A 29 1.19 0.51 -18.81
CA PRO A 29 2.58 0.95 -18.67
C PRO A 29 2.80 1.99 -17.56
N VAL A 30 1.84 2.90 -17.36
CA VAL A 30 1.89 3.88 -16.26
C VAL A 30 1.70 3.17 -14.92
N LEU A 31 0.70 2.29 -14.84
CA LEU A 31 0.41 1.51 -13.63
C LEU A 31 1.59 0.61 -13.23
N ALA A 32 2.25 -0.03 -14.20
CA ALA A 32 3.43 -0.86 -13.96
C ALA A 32 4.60 -0.04 -13.42
N ALA A 33 4.78 1.19 -13.92
CA ALA A 33 5.81 2.10 -13.40
C ALA A 33 5.50 2.60 -11.98
N ALA A 34 4.21 2.76 -11.65
CA ALA A 34 3.77 3.19 -10.31
C ALA A 34 3.72 2.04 -9.28
N ALA A 35 3.58 0.78 -9.72
CA ALA A 35 3.35 -0.37 -8.83
C ALA A 35 4.45 -0.56 -7.77
N LEU A 36 5.72 -0.58 -8.19
CA LEU A 36 6.85 -0.77 -7.25
C LEU A 36 7.00 0.41 -6.26
N PRO A 37 6.95 1.69 -6.69
CA PRO A 37 6.96 2.79 -5.73
C PRO A 37 5.80 2.76 -4.71
N LEU A 38 4.60 2.37 -5.13
CA LEU A 38 3.45 2.22 -4.22
C LEU A 38 3.66 1.08 -3.22
N GLU A 39 4.22 -0.05 -3.68
CA GLU A 39 4.63 -1.16 -2.82
C GLU A 39 5.67 -0.72 -1.77
N ASP A 40 6.64 0.11 -2.17
CA ASP A 40 7.65 0.64 -1.27
C ASP A 40 7.07 1.64 -0.26
N ASN A 41 6.08 2.44 -0.63
CA ASN A 41 5.34 3.29 0.33
C ASN A 41 4.64 2.43 1.41
N VAL A 42 4.03 1.30 1.02
CA VAL A 42 3.46 0.36 2.00
C VAL A 42 4.55 -0.21 2.91
N ARG A 43 5.73 -0.56 2.38
CA ARG A 43 6.86 -1.04 3.21
C ARG A 43 7.39 0.04 4.15
N HIS A 44 7.44 1.30 3.71
CA HIS A 44 7.87 2.43 4.51
C HIS A 44 6.98 2.67 5.74
N ARG A 45 5.68 2.34 5.64
CA ARG A 45 4.74 2.37 6.78
C ARG A 45 5.14 1.40 7.89
N PHE A 46 5.76 0.26 7.57
CA PHE A 46 6.32 -0.65 8.58
C PHE A 46 7.55 -0.07 9.28
N ASP A 47 8.37 0.68 8.54
CA ASP A 47 9.59 1.30 9.07
C ASP A 47 9.23 2.46 10.02
N THR A 48 8.19 3.22 9.67
CA THR A 48 7.70 4.35 10.49
C THR A 48 6.66 3.97 11.54
N GLY A 49 6.07 2.78 11.44
CA GLY A 49 5.00 2.31 12.30
C GLY A 49 3.71 3.12 12.15
N THR A 50 3.38 3.53 10.93
CA THR A 50 2.24 4.42 10.63
C THR A 50 1.25 3.77 9.67
N ASP A 51 0.03 4.29 9.64
CA ASP A 51 -0.98 3.94 8.66
C ASP A 51 -0.85 4.81 7.38
N PRO A 52 -1.68 4.59 6.34
CA PRO A 52 -1.66 5.40 5.11
C PRO A 52 -1.99 6.89 5.31
N LYS A 53 -2.47 7.30 6.49
CA LYS A 53 -2.74 8.69 6.84
C LYS A 53 -1.67 9.28 7.76
N GLY A 54 -0.60 8.53 8.04
CA GLY A 54 0.48 8.94 8.94
C GLY A 54 0.16 8.78 10.43
N LEU A 55 -0.98 8.20 10.82
CA LEU A 55 -1.29 7.93 12.22
C LEU A 55 -0.44 6.77 12.73
N LYS A 56 0.13 6.88 13.93
CA LYS A 56 0.94 5.79 14.46
C LYS A 56 0.06 4.63 14.86
N TRP A 57 0.53 3.42 14.60
CA TRP A 57 -0.12 2.18 15.05
C TRP A 57 -0.30 2.11 16.57
N SER A 58 0.60 2.74 17.33
CA SER A 58 0.49 2.89 18.78
C SER A 58 -0.73 3.69 19.21
N ASP A 59 -1.21 4.62 18.39
CA ASP A 59 -2.32 5.52 18.71
C ASP A 59 -3.66 4.77 18.58
N TYR A 60 -3.73 3.79 17.69
CA TYR A 60 -4.86 2.86 17.60
C TYR A 60 -4.91 1.91 18.80
N ALA A 61 -3.76 1.35 19.18
CA ALA A 61 -3.57 0.73 20.49
C ALA A 61 -2.07 0.52 20.78
N PRO A 62 -1.61 0.73 22.01
CA PRO A 62 -0.22 0.44 22.35
C PRO A 62 0.05 -1.07 22.27
N LEU A 63 1.33 -1.43 22.11
CA LEU A 63 1.76 -2.80 22.28
C LEU A 63 1.45 -3.24 23.72
N ASN A 64 0.92 -4.45 23.88
CA ASN A 64 0.62 -4.97 25.21
C ASN A 64 1.93 -5.08 26.04
N PRO A 65 2.01 -4.51 27.25
CA PRO A 65 3.25 -4.52 28.03
C PRO A 65 3.78 -5.90 28.39
N LEU A 66 2.90 -6.89 28.61
CA LEU A 66 3.32 -8.27 28.91
C LEU A 66 3.91 -8.92 27.66
N TYR A 67 3.24 -8.78 26.51
CA TYR A 67 3.76 -9.28 25.24
C TYR A 67 5.08 -8.61 24.86
N ALA A 68 5.27 -7.34 25.19
CA ALA A 68 6.50 -6.61 24.90
C ALA A 68 7.74 -7.20 25.63
N GLN A 69 7.56 -7.94 26.74
CA GLN A 69 8.67 -8.52 27.50
C GLN A 69 9.37 -9.66 26.76
N ASP A 70 8.60 -10.47 26.03
CA ASP A 70 9.08 -11.66 25.32
C ASP A 70 8.90 -11.57 23.79
N LYS A 71 8.38 -10.43 23.29
CA LYS A 71 8.28 -10.14 21.87
C LYS A 71 9.65 -10.20 21.20
N LYS A 72 9.70 -10.86 20.04
CA LYS A 72 10.82 -10.80 19.11
C LYS A 72 10.62 -9.63 18.14
N GLY A 73 11.72 -9.02 17.72
CA GLY A 73 11.72 -7.89 16.79
C GLY A 73 11.22 -6.57 17.40
N PRO A 74 11.60 -5.42 16.82
CA PRO A 74 11.25 -4.12 17.36
C PRO A 74 9.83 -3.69 16.98
N GLY A 75 9.19 -2.87 17.81
CA GLY A 75 7.98 -2.13 17.42
C GLY A 75 6.73 -2.99 17.20
N ILE A 76 5.78 -2.46 16.41
CA ILE A 76 4.49 -3.10 16.09
C ILE A 76 4.55 -3.65 14.66
N LEU A 77 3.90 -4.80 14.41
CA LEU A 77 3.90 -5.52 13.12
C LEU A 77 5.29 -5.87 12.55
N ASN A 78 6.30 -5.94 13.42
CA ASN A 78 7.63 -6.38 13.04
C ASN A 78 8.14 -7.38 14.08
N GLU A 79 7.99 -8.66 13.77
CA GLU A 79 8.61 -9.75 14.54
C GLU A 79 9.83 -10.29 13.82
N THR A 80 9.64 -10.75 12.59
CA THR A 80 10.69 -11.24 11.67
C THR A 80 10.82 -10.36 10.43
N GLY A 81 9.94 -9.36 10.25
CA GLY A 81 9.81 -8.57 9.02
C GLY A 81 9.10 -9.30 7.86
N GLU A 82 8.58 -10.51 8.07
CA GLU A 82 7.99 -11.31 6.99
C GLU A 82 6.77 -10.66 6.32
N LEU A 83 5.87 -10.07 7.10
CA LEU A 83 4.70 -9.36 6.55
C LEU A 83 5.12 -8.25 5.59
N ARG A 84 6.06 -7.39 6.01
CA ARG A 84 6.65 -6.33 5.19
C ARG A 84 7.31 -6.87 3.92
N ARG A 85 8.10 -7.95 4.05
CA ARG A 85 8.85 -8.56 2.93
C ARG A 85 7.95 -9.21 1.88
N THR A 86 6.79 -9.73 2.30
CA THR A 86 5.84 -10.41 1.42
C THR A 86 4.77 -9.49 0.84
N ILE A 87 4.86 -8.17 1.07
CA ILE A 87 4.05 -7.21 0.33
C ILE A 87 4.50 -7.20 -1.12
N THR A 88 3.57 -7.42 -2.02
CA THR A 88 3.77 -7.42 -3.48
C THR A 88 2.66 -6.68 -4.18
N SER A 89 2.99 -6.09 -5.33
CA SER A 89 2.07 -5.42 -6.24
C SER A 89 1.94 -6.17 -7.56
N VAL A 90 0.75 -6.15 -8.16
CA VAL A 90 0.48 -6.68 -9.50
C VAL A 90 -0.45 -5.72 -10.25
N VAL A 91 -0.24 -5.59 -11.56
CA VAL A 91 -1.12 -4.81 -12.45
C VAL A 91 -2.12 -5.76 -13.09
N GLU A 92 -3.40 -5.52 -12.86
CA GLU A 92 -4.51 -6.29 -13.41
C GLU A 92 -5.44 -5.37 -14.21
N GLY A 93 -5.41 -5.49 -15.53
CA GLY A 93 -6.20 -4.63 -16.41
C GLY A 93 -5.88 -3.15 -16.20
N HIS A 94 -6.81 -2.40 -15.60
CA HIS A 94 -6.66 -0.97 -15.31
C HIS A 94 -6.46 -0.68 -13.81
N ALA A 95 -6.02 -1.67 -13.03
CA ALA A 95 -5.84 -1.55 -11.59
C ALA A 95 -4.45 -2.03 -11.15
N ILE A 96 -4.02 -1.54 -9.98
CA ILE A 96 -2.89 -2.07 -9.22
C ILE A 96 -3.46 -2.75 -7.98
N VAL A 97 -3.10 -4.01 -7.77
CA VAL A 97 -3.47 -4.78 -6.58
C VAL A 97 -2.22 -4.91 -5.71
N ILE A 98 -2.30 -4.51 -4.45
CA ILE A 98 -1.19 -4.58 -3.48
C ILE A 98 -1.65 -5.35 -2.25
N GLY A 99 -0.85 -6.30 -1.78
CA GLY A 99 -1.20 -7.11 -0.61
C GLY A 99 -0.10 -8.07 -0.18
N SER A 100 -0.44 -8.93 0.78
CA SER A 100 0.42 -10.03 1.25
C SER A 100 -0.40 -11.34 1.31
N PRO A 101 0.19 -12.48 0.91
CA PRO A 101 -0.46 -13.78 0.96
C PRO A 101 -0.55 -14.38 2.38
N LEU A 102 0.06 -13.75 3.38
CA LEU A 102 0.11 -14.30 4.74
C LEU A 102 -1.28 -14.32 5.38
N VAL A 103 -1.66 -15.44 6.02
CA VAL A 103 -2.99 -15.62 6.62
C VAL A 103 -3.34 -14.54 7.66
N TYR A 104 -2.34 -14.05 8.39
CA TYR A 104 -2.53 -13.03 9.43
C TYR A 104 -2.53 -11.58 8.88
N SER A 105 -2.29 -11.38 7.57
CA SER A 105 -2.25 -10.05 6.94
C SER A 105 -3.57 -9.30 7.12
N THR A 106 -4.68 -10.03 6.97
CA THR A 106 -6.05 -9.49 6.99
C THR A 106 -6.45 -9.02 8.38
N ILE A 107 -6.18 -9.83 9.42
CA ILE A 107 -6.55 -9.46 10.79
C ILE A 107 -5.77 -8.24 11.28
N HIS A 108 -4.53 -8.04 10.81
CA HIS A 108 -3.80 -6.82 11.11
C HIS A 108 -4.27 -5.62 10.30
N GLN A 109 -4.65 -5.79 9.04
CA GLN A 109 -5.18 -4.69 8.23
C GLN A 109 -6.48 -4.13 8.81
N PHE A 110 -7.43 -5.00 9.15
CA PHE A 110 -8.79 -4.60 9.50
C PHE A 110 -9.11 -4.69 11.01
N GLY A 111 -8.24 -5.35 11.78
CA GLY A 111 -8.60 -5.77 13.14
C GLY A 111 -9.68 -6.85 13.12
N GLY A 112 -10.09 -7.30 14.30
CA GLY A 112 -11.22 -8.22 14.45
C GLY A 112 -11.12 -9.10 15.68
N VAL A 113 -12.02 -10.08 15.77
CA VAL A 113 -12.08 -11.01 16.91
C VAL A 113 -11.74 -12.42 16.43
N ILE A 114 -10.67 -12.99 16.98
CA ILE A 114 -10.31 -14.40 16.81
C ILE A 114 -11.06 -15.20 17.88
N ARG A 115 -11.74 -16.28 17.49
CA ARG A 115 -12.53 -17.14 18.39
C ARG A 115 -12.07 -18.59 18.29
N ALA A 116 -12.08 -19.30 19.41
CA ALA A 116 -11.93 -20.75 19.41
C ALA A 116 -13.13 -21.39 18.69
N LYS A 117 -12.86 -22.29 17.73
CA LYS A 117 -13.91 -22.97 16.96
C LYS A 117 -14.10 -24.43 17.38
N ASN A 118 -13.01 -25.20 17.34
CA ASN A 118 -13.03 -26.65 17.55
C ASN A 118 -12.43 -27.09 18.90
N ALA A 119 -11.95 -26.14 19.70
CA ALA A 119 -11.34 -26.39 21.00
C ALA A 119 -12.01 -25.50 22.07
N PRO A 120 -11.95 -25.87 23.36
CA PRO A 120 -12.61 -25.11 24.42
C PRO A 120 -12.06 -23.70 24.63
N ALA A 121 -10.83 -23.39 24.17
CA ALA A 121 -10.25 -22.06 24.28
C ALA A 121 -9.06 -21.91 23.33
N LEU A 122 -8.74 -20.66 22.98
CA LEU A 122 -7.43 -20.26 22.46
C LEU A 122 -6.42 -20.31 23.61
N PHE A 123 -5.20 -20.78 23.33
CA PHE A 123 -4.09 -20.77 24.26
C PHE A 123 -2.89 -20.05 23.66
N PHE A 124 -2.31 -19.12 24.42
CA PHE A 124 -1.12 -18.37 24.03
C PHE A 124 -0.33 -17.95 25.27
N VAL A 125 0.95 -17.64 25.09
CA VAL A 125 1.86 -17.20 26.17
C VAL A 125 2.33 -15.78 25.87
N MET A 126 2.35 -14.92 26.90
CA MET A 126 2.91 -13.57 26.84
C MET A 126 3.51 -13.22 28.21
N GLY A 127 4.72 -12.64 28.22
CA GLY A 127 5.44 -12.32 29.46
C GLY A 127 5.67 -13.54 30.36
N GLY A 128 5.86 -14.73 29.77
CA GLY A 128 6.00 -15.98 30.52
C GLY A 128 4.71 -16.53 31.17
N HIS A 129 3.56 -15.89 30.97
CA HIS A 129 2.27 -16.33 31.48
C HIS A 129 1.40 -16.97 30.40
N GLY A 130 0.79 -18.11 30.70
CA GLY A 130 -0.16 -18.79 29.81
C GLY A 130 -1.59 -18.26 29.96
N PHE A 131 -2.25 -17.96 28.84
CA PHE A 131 -3.60 -17.43 28.80
C PHE A 131 -4.55 -18.40 28.08
N ARG A 132 -5.73 -18.64 28.64
CA ARG A 132 -6.85 -19.33 27.99
C ARG A 132 -8.02 -18.38 27.79
N ARG A 133 -8.49 -18.21 26.55
CA ARG A 133 -9.61 -17.32 26.20
C ARG A 133 -10.51 -17.91 25.14
N GLN A 134 -11.82 -17.70 25.25
CA GLN A 134 -12.78 -18.06 24.19
C GLN A 134 -12.58 -17.20 22.93
N SER A 135 -12.18 -15.95 23.12
CA SER A 135 -11.92 -15.01 22.04
C SER A 135 -10.87 -13.97 22.42
N VAL A 136 -10.18 -13.43 21.41
CA VAL A 136 -9.24 -12.33 21.53
C VAL A 136 -9.58 -11.29 20.48
N THR A 137 -9.59 -10.02 20.88
CA THR A 137 -9.74 -8.89 19.96
C THR A 137 -8.37 -8.40 19.53
N ILE A 138 -8.12 -8.37 18.23
CA ILE A 138 -6.92 -7.82 17.61
C ILE A 138 -7.26 -6.44 17.06
N PRO A 139 -6.56 -5.37 17.48
CA PRO A 139 -6.81 -4.04 16.97
C PRO A 139 -6.28 -3.90 15.54
N ALA A 140 -6.92 -3.05 14.75
CA ALA A 140 -6.47 -2.74 13.40
C ALA A 140 -5.13 -1.98 13.41
N ARG A 141 -4.28 -2.33 12.45
CA ARG A 141 -2.97 -1.74 12.17
C ARG A 141 -2.86 -1.57 10.66
N PRO A 142 -3.65 -0.66 10.06
CA PRO A 142 -3.73 -0.57 8.61
C PRO A 142 -2.37 -0.19 8.04
N TYR A 143 -1.92 -0.95 7.04
CA TYR A 143 -0.69 -0.67 6.28
C TYR A 143 -1.01 -0.54 4.78
N LEU A 144 -2.06 -1.25 4.31
CA LEU A 144 -2.63 -1.07 2.99
C LEU A 144 -3.59 0.12 2.98
N GLY A 145 -3.56 0.87 1.89
CA GLY A 145 -4.39 2.04 1.64
C GLY A 145 -3.63 3.03 0.78
N PHE A 146 -4.35 4.08 0.37
CA PHE A 146 -3.86 5.11 -0.53
C PHE A 146 -3.58 6.40 0.24
N SER A 147 -2.33 6.85 0.22
CA SER A 147 -1.87 8.07 0.89
C SER A 147 -1.68 9.24 -0.07
N THR A 148 -1.27 10.39 0.48
CA THR A 148 -0.90 11.57 -0.34
C THR A 148 0.35 11.29 -1.17
N GLU A 149 1.33 10.59 -0.59
CA GLU A 149 2.57 10.19 -1.26
C GLU A 149 2.28 9.22 -2.42
N ASP A 150 1.32 8.31 -2.25
CA ASP A 150 0.88 7.40 -3.31
C ASP A 150 0.27 8.16 -4.49
N ARG A 151 -0.48 9.23 -4.21
CA ARG A 151 -1.02 10.11 -5.25
C ARG A 151 0.08 10.83 -6.01
N GLU A 152 1.10 11.32 -5.31
CA GLU A 152 2.24 12.00 -5.92
C GLU A 152 3.02 11.07 -6.84
N VAL A 153 3.23 9.81 -6.43
CA VAL A 153 3.81 8.76 -7.28
C VAL A 153 3.04 8.61 -8.58
N ILE A 154 1.72 8.41 -8.52
CA ILE A 154 0.90 8.20 -9.73
C ILE A 154 0.95 9.42 -10.64
N VAL A 155 0.83 10.63 -10.08
CA VAL A 155 0.87 11.88 -10.86
C VAL A 155 2.24 12.07 -11.51
N SER A 156 3.33 11.77 -10.79
CA SER A 156 4.69 11.85 -11.30
C SER A 156 4.92 10.90 -12.47
N GLU A 157 4.49 9.63 -12.32
CA GLU A 157 4.60 8.64 -13.39
C GLU A 157 3.76 9.02 -14.60
N LEU A 158 2.51 9.46 -14.40
CA LEU A 158 1.67 9.95 -15.49
C LEU A 158 2.29 11.14 -16.23
N ALA A 159 2.80 12.13 -15.49
CA ALA A 159 3.47 13.30 -16.07
C ALA A 159 4.73 12.91 -16.85
N ARG A 160 5.49 11.91 -16.37
CA ARG A 160 6.65 11.36 -17.07
C ARG A 160 6.26 10.74 -18.41
N PHE A 161 5.18 9.95 -18.43
CA PHE A 161 4.65 9.36 -19.67
C PHE A 161 4.12 10.42 -20.64
N PHE A 162 3.43 11.45 -20.16
CA PHE A 162 2.98 12.56 -21.00
C PHE A 162 4.13 13.35 -21.61
N ARG A 163 5.18 13.66 -20.84
CA ARG A 163 6.38 14.31 -21.38
C ARG A 163 7.00 13.48 -22.51
N LYS A 164 7.14 12.16 -22.31
CA LYS A 164 7.64 11.24 -23.33
C LYS A 164 6.76 11.23 -24.59
N ALA A 165 5.44 11.21 -24.42
CA ALA A 165 4.51 11.25 -25.54
C ALA A 165 4.61 12.56 -26.34
N VAL A 166 4.86 13.69 -25.68
CA VAL A 166 5.05 14.97 -26.36
C VAL A 166 6.39 15.04 -27.09
N SER A 167 7.47 14.51 -26.51
CA SER A 167 8.81 14.59 -27.09
C SER A 167 9.06 13.67 -28.29
N GLY A 168 8.25 12.63 -28.48
CA GLY A 168 8.46 11.59 -29.50
C GLY A 168 9.12 10.38 -28.90
#